data_AF-F9VPT5-F1
#
_entry.id   AF-F9VPT5-F1
#
_cell.length_a   1.000
_cell.length_b   1.000
_cell.length_c   1.000
_cell.angle_alpha   90.00
_cell.angle_beta   90.00
_cell.angle_gamma   90.00
#
_symmetry.space_group_name_H-M   'P 1'
#
loop_
_entity.id
_entity.type
_entity.pdbx_description
1 polymer ?
#
loop_
_entity_poly.entity_id
_entity_poly.type
_entity_poly.pdbx_seq_one_letter_code
_entity_poly.pdbx_strand_id
1 'polypeptide(L)'
;MAASEQVEVELKFDVDPGHMAPDLRALPGVVSATEPETFSLDATYFDTENLDLAGNRITMRRRTGGTDQGWHLKRPTDIPGARRELQIGFDEAPADGDVPEALVTPVLALTRCRRLTPVAVISTTRTVTRLLGVDDEPLAELAEDLVTAQSLLPGGHSQQWAEWEFELLSGGTTKLLKAADKVLRAGGARPASSASKLARAIGSTPTVHKPRLSKRPTALELVITDIALHRNSLIAYDPLVREDADDAVHQMRVSCRRLRSVLSGYPTVLDAERTAHVGAELKLLARILGDARDSEVQLELDKSLLRGENASAELLAALAGAETQTHDRAIRAAHAAMSSKRYFALLDSVDALIASPPPGPDAELPATVVVDKAVAKSRKHIRKAQADLADLTEGSAEWQEQLHKIRKRAKRLRYSIDATEPLNKKKYREVGAVAKKIQSALGDFNDIRINRDHLATIVADGKLGAADMFIVGRLDARLEADAYRAVAEYRKAAKDL
;
A
#
# COMPACT_ATOMS: atom_id res chain seq x y z
N MET A 1 10.18 22.19 -1.43
CA MET A 1 8.87 22.64 -0.94
C MET A 1 8.38 21.62 0.04
N ALA A 2 8.06 22.03 1.26
CA ALA A 2 7.68 21.11 2.32
C ALA A 2 6.16 21.21 2.48
N ALA A 3 5.44 20.25 1.89
CA ALA A 3 4.00 20.18 2.13
C ALA A 3 3.75 19.89 3.63
N SER A 4 2.83 20.62 4.24
CA SER A 4 2.32 20.28 5.57
C SER A 4 1.34 19.11 5.44
N GLU A 5 1.43 18.15 6.35
CA GLU A 5 0.54 16.98 6.37
C GLU A 5 -0.33 16.97 7.63
N GLN A 6 -1.62 16.70 7.45
CA GLN A 6 -2.55 16.50 8.55
C GLN A 6 -3.55 15.37 8.25
N VAL A 7 -4.08 14.74 9.31
CA VAL A 7 -5.18 13.79 9.21
C VAL A 7 -6.43 14.45 9.77
N GLU A 8 -7.38 14.73 8.90
CA GLU A 8 -8.66 15.33 9.25
C GLU A 8 -9.68 14.22 9.50
N VAL A 9 -10.57 14.42 10.47
CA VAL A 9 -11.71 13.52 10.73
C VAL A 9 -12.99 14.35 10.75
N GLU A 10 -13.84 14.13 9.74
CA GLU A 10 -15.00 14.99 9.50
C GLU A 10 -16.30 14.22 9.28
N LEU A 11 -17.42 14.86 9.60
CA LEU A 11 -18.77 14.48 9.18
C LEU A 11 -19.28 15.54 8.20
N LYS A 12 -20.01 15.10 7.18
CA LYS A 12 -20.66 15.99 6.20
C LYS A 12 -22.15 15.70 6.13
N PHE A 13 -22.94 16.77 6.01
CA PHE A 13 -24.39 16.68 5.94
C PHE A 13 -24.97 17.60 4.87
N ASP A 14 -26.04 17.13 4.22
CA ASP A 14 -26.86 17.99 3.37
C ASP A 14 -27.91 18.70 4.23
N VAL A 15 -28.07 20.00 3.99
CA VAL A 15 -29.13 20.81 4.62
C VAL A 15 -29.82 21.68 3.57
N ASP A 16 -31.00 22.16 3.91
CA ASP A 16 -31.69 23.13 3.06
C ASP A 16 -31.04 24.52 3.24
N PRO A 17 -30.92 25.34 2.19
CA PRO A 17 -30.30 26.66 2.30
C PRO A 17 -30.96 27.54 3.37
N GLY A 18 -30.15 28.14 4.24
CA GLY A 18 -30.61 28.99 5.34
C GLY A 18 -31.08 28.23 6.58
N HIS A 19 -31.02 26.90 6.58
CA HIS A 19 -31.29 26.10 7.77
C HIS A 19 -30.13 26.26 8.78
N MET A 20 -30.46 26.65 10.01
CA MET A 20 -29.46 26.95 11.05
C MET A 20 -29.07 25.70 11.84
N ALA A 21 -27.78 25.57 12.15
CA ALA A 21 -27.29 24.49 13.00
C ALA A 21 -27.87 24.57 14.43
N PRO A 22 -28.18 23.41 15.06
CA PRO A 22 -28.54 23.38 16.48
C PRO A 22 -27.37 23.85 17.34
N ASP A 23 -27.67 24.33 18.56
CA ASP A 23 -26.63 24.72 19.52
C ASP A 23 -25.79 23.52 19.95
N LEU A 24 -24.51 23.54 19.57
CA LEU A 24 -23.56 22.45 19.83
C LEU A 24 -22.84 22.59 21.17
N ARG A 25 -23.10 23.62 21.98
CA ARG A 25 -22.52 23.76 23.33
C ARG A 25 -22.97 22.66 24.30
N ALA A 26 -24.07 21.96 23.98
CA ALA A 26 -24.53 20.81 24.75
C ALA A 26 -23.74 19.52 24.47
N LEU A 27 -22.78 19.55 23.53
CA LEU A 27 -21.97 18.38 23.21
C LEU A 27 -20.97 18.04 24.32
N PRO A 28 -20.62 16.75 24.50
CA PRO A 28 -19.70 16.34 25.56
C PRO A 28 -18.33 17.00 25.45
N GLY A 29 -17.89 17.65 26.53
CA GLY A 29 -16.57 18.29 26.63
C GLY A 29 -16.53 19.74 26.12
N VAL A 30 -17.57 20.21 25.43
CA VAL A 30 -17.66 21.60 24.97
C VAL A 30 -18.03 22.49 26.15
N VAL A 31 -17.25 23.55 26.36
CA VAL A 31 -17.47 24.57 27.39
C VAL A 31 -18.02 25.85 26.78
N SER A 32 -17.52 26.22 25.60
CA SER A 32 -17.91 27.43 24.89
C SER A 32 -17.81 27.24 23.37
N ALA A 33 -18.31 28.21 22.62
CA ALA A 33 -18.17 28.30 21.18
C ALA A 33 -17.73 29.72 20.82
N THR A 34 -16.93 29.86 19.77
CA THR A 34 -16.52 31.18 19.25
C THR A 34 -17.71 31.88 18.58
N GLU A 35 -17.59 33.21 18.41
CA GLU A 35 -18.47 33.91 17.48
C GLU A 35 -18.26 33.37 16.05
N PRO A 36 -19.33 33.23 15.24
CA PRO A 36 -19.21 32.73 13.88
C PRO A 36 -18.41 33.68 12.98
N GLU A 37 -17.42 33.16 12.27
CA GLU A 37 -16.60 33.91 11.32
C GLU A 37 -16.93 33.48 9.88
N THR A 38 -17.17 34.43 8.97
CA THR A 38 -17.54 34.13 7.58
C THR A 38 -16.40 34.39 6.61
N PHE A 39 -16.13 33.41 5.75
CA PHE A 39 -15.11 33.46 4.71
C PHE A 39 -15.71 33.27 3.32
N SER A 40 -15.12 33.93 2.32
CA SER A 40 -15.35 33.64 0.91
C SER A 40 -14.19 32.80 0.39
N LEU A 41 -14.49 31.59 -0.09
CA LEU A 41 -13.52 30.62 -0.57
C LEU A 41 -13.76 30.33 -2.05
N ASP A 42 -12.72 30.40 -2.87
CA ASP A 42 -12.79 30.01 -4.28
C ASP A 42 -11.79 28.89 -4.55
N ALA A 43 -12.26 27.78 -5.10
CA ALA A 43 -11.46 26.59 -5.33
C ALA A 43 -11.57 26.09 -6.78
N THR A 44 -10.42 25.87 -7.42
CA THR A 44 -10.32 25.17 -8.70
C THR A 44 -9.85 23.73 -8.42
N TYR A 45 -10.60 22.74 -8.89
CA TYR A 45 -10.27 21.33 -8.73
C TYR A 45 -9.63 20.77 -9.99
N PHE A 46 -8.66 19.88 -9.80
CA PHE A 46 -7.87 19.29 -10.87
C PHE A 46 -8.00 17.77 -10.86
N ASP A 47 -8.13 17.18 -12.04
CA ASP A 47 -8.12 15.74 -12.25
C ASP A 47 -7.64 15.44 -13.68
N THR A 48 -7.51 14.15 -14.02
CA THR A 48 -7.25 13.70 -15.39
C THR A 48 -8.55 13.68 -16.20
N GLU A 49 -8.43 13.52 -17.52
CA GLU A 49 -9.57 13.32 -18.42
C GLU A 49 -10.47 12.12 -18.04
N ASN A 50 -9.89 11.12 -17.35
CA ASN A 50 -10.59 9.91 -16.90
C ASN A 50 -11.10 9.99 -15.46
N LEU A 51 -10.89 11.14 -14.78
CA LEU A 51 -11.22 11.33 -13.37
C LEU A 51 -10.53 10.30 -12.45
N ASP A 52 -9.24 10.04 -12.71
CA ASP A 52 -8.45 9.03 -11.99
C ASP A 52 -8.34 9.33 -10.49
N LEU A 53 -8.30 10.60 -10.09
CA LEU A 53 -8.26 10.99 -8.69
C LEU A 53 -9.64 10.83 -8.05
N ALA A 54 -10.67 11.41 -8.64
CA ALA A 54 -12.02 11.38 -8.09
C ALA A 54 -12.60 9.95 -8.01
N GLY A 55 -12.30 9.09 -8.99
CA GLY A 55 -12.64 7.67 -8.97
C GLY A 55 -12.00 6.91 -7.79
N ASN A 56 -10.85 7.38 -7.31
CA ASN A 56 -10.15 6.85 -6.14
C ASN A 56 -10.41 7.67 -4.85
N ARG A 57 -11.43 8.53 -4.84
CA ARG A 57 -11.79 9.41 -3.71
C ARG A 57 -10.64 10.32 -3.28
N ILE A 58 -9.86 10.78 -4.25
CA ILE A 58 -8.79 11.76 -4.07
C ILE A 58 -9.26 13.09 -4.66
N THR A 59 -8.93 14.20 -4.01
CA THR A 59 -9.24 15.54 -4.51
C THR A 59 -7.99 16.40 -4.52
N MET A 60 -7.62 16.93 -5.68
CA MET A 60 -6.58 17.94 -5.86
C MET A 60 -7.24 19.29 -6.12
N ARG A 61 -6.90 20.32 -5.35
CA ARG A 61 -7.45 21.66 -5.56
C ARG A 61 -6.44 22.77 -5.27
N ARG A 62 -6.64 23.89 -5.93
CA ARG A 62 -6.10 25.19 -5.55
C ARG A 62 -7.23 26.00 -4.94
N ARG A 63 -7.02 26.59 -3.77
CA ARG A 63 -8.02 27.42 -3.08
C ARG A 63 -7.45 28.78 -2.68
N THR A 64 -8.23 29.83 -2.92
CA THR A 64 -7.98 31.20 -2.44
C THR A 64 -9.03 31.61 -1.41
N GLY A 65 -8.67 32.51 -0.51
CA GLY A 65 -9.52 32.95 0.60
C GLY A 65 -9.43 32.03 1.82
N GLY A 66 -9.97 32.50 2.94
CA GLY A 66 -9.88 31.80 4.23
C GLY A 66 -8.49 31.87 4.87
N THR A 67 -8.28 31.09 5.93
CA THR A 67 -7.02 31.02 6.68
C THR A 67 -6.01 30.04 6.09
N ASP A 68 -6.45 29.20 5.14
CA ASP A 68 -5.72 28.04 4.64
C ASP A 68 -5.61 28.07 3.10
N GLN A 69 -5.39 29.26 2.54
CA GLN A 69 -5.16 29.43 1.10
C GLN A 69 -3.93 28.64 0.62
N GLY A 70 -4.04 28.02 -0.55
CA GLY A 70 -2.97 27.19 -1.08
C GLY A 70 -3.43 26.07 -2.00
N TRP A 71 -2.52 25.13 -2.22
CA TRP A 71 -2.76 23.88 -2.92
C TRP A 71 -3.02 22.75 -1.91
N HIS A 72 -4.01 21.91 -2.21
CA HIS A 72 -4.47 20.85 -1.30
C HIS A 72 -4.65 19.54 -2.06
N LEU A 73 -4.11 18.46 -1.48
CA LEU A 73 -4.37 17.09 -1.89
C LEU A 73 -4.99 16.33 -0.72
N LYS A 74 -6.27 15.93 -0.84
CA LYS A 74 -6.93 15.04 0.13
C LYS A 74 -6.95 13.62 -0.40
N ARG A 75 -6.42 12.66 0.38
CA ARG A 75 -6.36 11.22 0.09
C ARG A 75 -7.17 10.43 1.11
N PRO A 76 -7.77 9.30 0.71
CA PRO A 76 -8.44 8.41 1.66
C PRO A 76 -7.43 7.80 2.64
N THR A 77 -7.89 7.44 3.83
CA THR A 77 -7.16 6.60 4.78
C THR A 77 -7.91 5.29 5.03
N ASP A 78 -7.28 4.34 5.72
CA ASP A 78 -7.93 3.12 6.18
C ASP A 78 -8.91 3.35 7.34
N ILE A 79 -8.86 4.55 7.95
CA ILE A 79 -9.75 4.94 9.04
C ILE A 79 -11.02 5.56 8.43
N PRO A 80 -12.23 4.98 8.68
CA PRO A 80 -13.47 5.54 8.16
C PRO A 80 -13.68 6.99 8.61
N GLY A 81 -14.01 7.86 7.66
CA GLY A 81 -14.24 9.29 7.91
C GLY A 81 -12.96 10.13 8.06
N ALA A 82 -11.78 9.50 8.08
CA ALA A 82 -10.51 10.22 8.14
C ALA A 82 -9.88 10.36 6.75
N ARG A 83 -9.36 11.55 6.46
CA ARG A 83 -8.65 11.85 5.21
C ARG A 83 -7.29 12.44 5.53
N ARG A 84 -6.31 12.08 4.72
CA ARG A 84 -4.95 12.63 4.82
C ARG A 84 -4.86 13.78 3.85
N GLU A 85 -4.59 14.98 4.36
CA GLU A 85 -4.41 16.18 3.57
C GLU A 85 -2.93 16.57 3.52
N LEU A 86 -2.45 16.84 2.31
CA LEU A 86 -1.20 17.56 2.08
C LEU A 86 -1.53 18.98 1.58
N GLN A 87 -0.93 19.98 2.22
CA GLN A 87 -1.14 21.40 1.88
C GLN A 87 0.19 22.09 1.55
N ILE A 88 0.15 22.99 0.57
CA ILE A 88 1.26 23.90 0.23
C ILE A 88 0.70 25.31 0.10
N GLY A 89 1.18 26.23 0.94
CA GLY A 89 0.78 27.64 0.90
C GLY A 89 1.30 28.37 -0.34
N PHE A 90 0.68 29.50 -0.67
CA PHE A 90 1.07 30.28 -1.86
C PHE A 90 2.44 30.96 -1.76
N ASP A 91 3.00 31.08 -0.55
CA ASP A 91 4.37 31.55 -0.35
C ASP A 91 5.41 30.54 -0.87
N GLU A 92 5.06 29.25 -0.92
CA GLU A 92 5.94 28.19 -1.45
C GLU A 92 5.64 27.88 -2.92
N ALA A 93 4.36 27.83 -3.30
CA ALA A 93 3.92 27.52 -4.65
C ALA A 93 2.85 28.52 -5.15
N PRO A 94 3.14 29.36 -6.15
CA PRO A 94 2.22 30.40 -6.61
C PRO A 94 0.86 29.86 -7.05
N ALA A 95 -0.17 30.70 -6.90
CA ALA A 95 -1.54 30.35 -7.28
C ALA A 95 -1.72 30.22 -8.81
N ASP A 96 -0.95 30.92 -9.62
CA ASP A 96 -0.98 30.91 -11.08
C ASP A 96 -0.04 29.86 -11.72
N GLY A 97 0.66 29.08 -10.90
CA GLY A 97 1.53 27.99 -11.35
C GLY A 97 0.80 26.68 -11.67
N ASP A 98 1.56 25.71 -12.15
CA ASP A 98 1.12 24.32 -12.27
C ASP A 98 0.95 23.66 -10.88
N VAL A 99 0.26 22.53 -10.84
CA VAL A 99 0.11 21.73 -9.60
C VAL A 99 1.49 21.37 -9.05
N PRO A 100 1.79 21.66 -7.76
CA PRO A 100 3.11 21.42 -7.19
C PRO A 100 3.52 19.93 -7.25
N GLU A 101 4.78 19.66 -7.59
CA GLU A 101 5.31 18.30 -7.71
C GLU A 101 5.15 17.47 -6.43
N ALA A 102 5.27 18.10 -5.26
CA ALA A 102 5.08 17.45 -3.96
C ALA A 102 3.64 16.93 -3.75
N LEU A 103 2.63 17.51 -4.43
CA LEU A 103 1.26 17.00 -4.43
C LEU A 103 1.00 16.02 -5.58
N VAL A 104 1.74 16.11 -6.68
CA VAL A 104 1.61 15.15 -7.80
C VAL A 104 2.25 13.81 -7.46
N THR A 105 3.40 13.83 -6.77
CA THR A 105 4.22 12.65 -6.47
C THR A 105 3.43 11.50 -5.83
N PRO A 106 2.58 11.72 -4.80
CA PRO A 106 1.85 10.65 -4.15
C PRO A 106 0.68 10.08 -4.98
N VAL A 107 0.37 10.65 -6.15
CA VAL A 107 -0.71 10.18 -7.03
C VAL A 107 -0.23 9.72 -8.39
N LEU A 108 1.09 9.63 -8.61
CA LEU A 108 1.70 9.29 -9.90
C LEU A 108 1.28 7.91 -10.44
N ALA A 109 1.07 6.89 -9.60
CA ALA A 109 0.60 5.60 -10.08
C ALA A 109 -0.83 5.64 -10.65
N LEU A 110 -1.63 6.64 -10.25
CA LEU A 110 -2.98 6.88 -10.75
C LEU A 110 -2.97 7.76 -11.99
N THR A 111 -2.31 8.93 -11.90
CA THR A 111 -2.28 9.92 -12.98
C THR A 111 -1.35 9.50 -14.13
N ARG A 112 -0.28 8.78 -13.83
CA ARG A 112 0.71 8.27 -14.79
C ARG A 112 1.28 9.41 -15.62
N CYS A 113 1.11 9.34 -16.94
CA CYS A 113 1.49 10.39 -17.89
C CYS A 113 0.33 11.31 -18.27
N ARG A 114 -0.86 11.16 -17.66
CA ARG A 114 -2.03 11.98 -17.97
C ARG A 114 -1.92 13.33 -17.27
N ARG A 115 -2.29 14.40 -17.98
CA ARG A 115 -2.23 15.76 -17.46
C ARG A 115 -3.35 15.99 -16.44
N LEU A 116 -3.02 16.68 -15.35
CA LEU A 116 -4.02 17.25 -14.45
C LEU A 116 -4.55 18.55 -15.05
N THR A 117 -5.86 18.60 -15.28
CA THR A 117 -6.57 19.75 -15.85
C THR A 117 -7.70 20.19 -14.91
N PRO A 118 -8.09 21.48 -14.93
CA PRO A 118 -9.27 21.93 -14.19
C PRO A 118 -10.53 21.16 -14.59
N VAL A 119 -11.24 20.59 -13.62
CA VAL A 119 -12.48 19.82 -13.83
C VAL A 119 -13.70 20.44 -13.16
N ALA A 120 -13.51 21.32 -12.17
CA ALA A 120 -14.58 22.07 -11.54
C ALA A 120 -14.06 23.36 -10.89
N VAL A 121 -14.93 24.36 -10.80
CA VAL A 121 -14.72 25.55 -9.97
C VAL A 121 -15.83 25.58 -8.91
N ILE A 122 -15.46 25.84 -7.66
CA ILE A 122 -16.37 25.86 -6.52
C ILE A 122 -16.11 27.12 -5.70
N SER A 123 -17.14 27.95 -5.55
CA SER A 123 -17.16 29.10 -4.65
C SER A 123 -18.00 28.74 -3.43
N THR A 124 -17.49 29.01 -2.23
CA THR A 124 -18.16 28.68 -0.97
C THR A 124 -18.16 29.91 -0.06
N THR A 125 -19.34 30.32 0.39
CA THR A 125 -19.47 31.16 1.56
C THR A 125 -19.50 30.23 2.77
N ARG A 126 -18.46 30.25 3.58
CA ARG A 126 -18.28 29.38 4.73
C ARG A 126 -18.39 30.18 6.01
N THR A 127 -19.31 29.81 6.89
CA THR A 127 -19.39 30.33 8.25
C THR A 127 -18.85 29.29 9.23
N VAL A 128 -17.84 29.67 10.00
CA VAL A 128 -17.11 28.78 10.91
C VAL A 128 -17.44 29.12 12.36
N THR A 129 -17.80 28.11 13.14
CA THR A 129 -17.92 28.19 14.59
C THR A 129 -17.02 27.13 15.23
N ARG A 130 -16.07 27.54 16.08
CA ARG A 130 -15.18 26.62 16.79
C ARG A 130 -15.75 26.28 18.16
N LEU A 131 -15.73 25.00 18.51
CA LEU A 131 -16.13 24.47 19.80
C LEU A 131 -14.90 24.28 20.68
N LEU A 132 -14.94 24.89 21.86
CA LEU A 132 -13.81 24.96 22.78
C LEU A 132 -14.08 24.16 24.04
N GLY A 133 -13.04 23.52 24.56
CA GLY A 133 -13.03 22.77 25.81
C GLY A 133 -12.61 23.63 26.99
N VAL A 134 -12.07 22.97 28.02
CA VAL A 134 -11.44 23.64 29.15
C VAL A 134 -10.19 24.39 28.65
N ASP A 135 -9.90 25.55 29.23
CA ASP A 135 -8.74 26.39 28.88
C ASP A 135 -8.66 26.78 27.39
N ASP A 136 -9.82 26.99 26.76
CA ASP A 136 -9.97 27.35 25.33
C ASP A 136 -9.35 26.34 24.35
N GLU A 137 -9.19 25.08 24.76
CA GLU A 137 -8.66 24.02 23.88
C GLU A 137 -9.61 23.78 22.68
N PRO A 138 -9.13 23.85 21.42
CA PRO A 138 -9.96 23.60 20.25
C PRO A 138 -10.34 22.11 20.13
N LEU A 139 -11.64 21.82 20.21
CA LEU A 139 -12.15 20.45 20.14
C LEU A 139 -12.68 20.09 18.75
N ALA A 140 -13.43 21.00 18.13
CA ALA A 140 -14.04 20.78 16.83
C ALA A 140 -14.38 22.09 16.13
N GLU A 141 -14.61 22.01 14.84
CA GLU A 141 -15.09 23.10 14.01
C GLU A 141 -16.39 22.68 13.32
N LEU A 142 -17.42 23.54 13.40
CA LEU A 142 -18.62 23.44 12.57
C LEU A 142 -18.50 24.48 11.45
N ALA A 143 -18.51 24.03 10.21
CA ALA A 143 -18.58 24.86 9.02
C ALA A 143 -19.97 24.75 8.37
N GLU A 144 -20.65 25.87 8.25
CA GLU A 144 -21.90 26.02 7.50
C GLU A 144 -21.56 26.61 6.12
N ASP A 145 -21.73 25.81 5.07
CA ASP A 145 -21.32 26.15 3.72
C ASP A 145 -22.52 26.41 2.83
N LEU A 146 -22.54 27.57 2.17
CA LEU A 146 -23.34 27.80 0.97
C LEU A 146 -22.42 27.69 -0.25
N VAL A 147 -22.60 26.61 -1.03
CA VAL A 147 -21.69 26.22 -2.10
C VAL A 147 -22.34 26.47 -3.45
N THR A 148 -21.61 27.15 -4.33
CA THR A 148 -21.91 27.23 -5.77
C THR A 148 -20.79 26.54 -6.54
N ALA A 149 -21.14 25.59 -7.40
CA ALA A 149 -20.16 24.86 -8.19
C ALA A 149 -20.51 24.89 -9.68
N GLN A 150 -19.47 24.86 -10.50
CA GLN A 150 -19.54 24.69 -11.95
C GLN A 150 -18.66 23.51 -12.36
N SER A 151 -19.26 22.49 -12.99
CA SER A 151 -18.49 21.43 -13.67
C SER A 151 -17.90 21.96 -14.97
N LEU A 152 -16.61 21.70 -15.20
CA LEU A 152 -15.90 22.02 -16.44
C LEU A 152 -15.79 20.82 -17.39
N LEU A 153 -16.37 19.67 -17.02
CA LEU A 153 -16.43 18.49 -17.87
C LEU A 153 -17.43 18.67 -19.01
N PRO A 154 -17.32 17.88 -20.10
CA PRO A 154 -18.32 17.88 -21.17
C PRO A 154 -19.74 17.61 -20.62
N GLY A 155 -20.69 18.51 -20.92
CA GLY A 155 -22.05 18.42 -20.39
C GLY A 155 -22.20 18.84 -18.91
N GLY A 156 -21.17 19.46 -18.34
CA GLY A 156 -21.21 20.03 -17.00
C GLY A 156 -22.27 21.12 -16.84
N HIS A 157 -22.81 21.24 -15.63
CA HIS A 157 -23.78 22.26 -15.25
C HIS A 157 -23.35 22.96 -13.97
N SER A 158 -23.99 24.10 -13.70
CA SER A 158 -23.86 24.80 -12.43
C SER A 158 -24.90 24.31 -11.45
N GLN A 159 -24.54 24.27 -10.18
CA GLN A 159 -25.42 23.86 -9.09
C GLN A 159 -25.10 24.62 -7.81
N GLN A 160 -26.09 24.72 -6.93
CA GLN A 160 -25.94 25.34 -5.61
C GLN A 160 -26.54 24.43 -4.55
N TRP A 161 -25.91 24.36 -3.39
CA TRP A 161 -26.43 23.63 -2.24
C TRP A 161 -25.89 24.20 -0.93
N ALA A 162 -26.52 23.81 0.18
CA ALA A 162 -26.02 24.07 1.52
C ALA A 162 -25.57 22.77 2.18
N GLU A 163 -24.47 22.82 2.94
CA GLU A 163 -23.97 21.69 3.70
C GLU A 163 -23.38 22.11 5.04
N TRP A 164 -23.40 21.18 6.00
CA TRP A 164 -22.67 21.31 7.25
C TRP A 164 -21.50 20.34 7.26
N GLU A 165 -20.32 20.83 7.62
CA GLU A 165 -19.14 20.01 7.91
C GLU A 165 -18.80 20.14 9.39
N PHE A 166 -18.64 19.02 10.08
CA PHE A 166 -18.19 18.98 11.48
C PHE A 166 -16.85 18.24 11.54
N GLU A 167 -15.79 18.96 11.85
CA GLU A 167 -14.41 18.48 11.84
C GLU A 167 -13.83 18.43 13.26
N LEU A 168 -13.14 17.34 13.60
CA LEU A 168 -12.39 17.26 14.86
C LEU A 168 -11.07 18.02 14.76
N LEU A 169 -10.79 18.83 15.78
CA LEU A 169 -9.50 19.48 15.99
C LEU A 169 -8.64 18.67 16.98
N SER A 170 -7.47 19.17 17.36
CA SER A 170 -6.48 18.43 18.16
C SER A 170 -7.00 17.91 19.51
N GLY A 171 -7.89 18.65 20.18
CA GLY A 171 -8.52 18.22 21.44
C GLY A 171 -9.78 17.37 21.24
N GLY A 172 -10.23 17.20 19.99
CA GLY A 172 -11.45 16.49 19.64
C GLY A 172 -11.37 14.99 19.87
N THR A 173 -12.51 14.37 20.19
CA THR A 173 -12.58 12.91 20.36
C THR A 173 -13.63 12.27 19.46
N THR A 174 -13.46 10.98 19.17
CA THR A 174 -14.47 10.20 18.44
C THR A 174 -15.82 10.12 19.19
N LYS A 175 -15.83 10.35 20.51
CA LYS A 175 -17.07 10.47 21.30
C LYS A 175 -17.82 11.76 20.97
N LEU A 176 -17.09 12.88 20.86
CA LEU A 176 -17.62 14.17 20.42
C LEU A 176 -18.22 14.05 19.02
N LEU A 177 -17.49 13.44 18.07
CA LEU A 177 -17.95 13.21 16.71
C LEU A 177 -19.27 12.42 16.65
N LYS A 178 -19.37 11.32 17.42
CA LYS A 178 -20.59 10.51 17.50
C LYS A 178 -21.77 11.25 18.13
N ALA A 179 -21.51 12.16 19.07
CA ALA A 179 -22.54 12.99 19.67
C ALA A 179 -23.02 14.05 18.68
N ALA A 180 -22.09 14.71 17.97
CA ALA A 180 -22.38 15.68 16.93
C ALA A 180 -23.25 15.08 15.80
N ASP A 181 -22.93 13.87 15.30
CA ASP A 181 -23.76 13.20 14.29
C ASP A 181 -25.23 13.06 14.72
N LYS A 182 -25.47 12.69 15.98
CA LYS A 182 -26.83 12.56 16.50
C LYS A 182 -27.55 13.91 16.61
N VAL A 183 -26.87 14.92 17.15
CA VAL A 183 -27.44 16.25 17.38
C VAL A 183 -27.75 16.94 16.04
N LEU A 184 -26.81 16.92 15.10
CA LEU A 184 -26.99 17.52 13.78
C LEU A 184 -28.13 16.85 13.01
N ARG A 185 -28.23 15.52 13.02
CA ARG A 185 -29.35 14.80 12.39
C ARG A 185 -30.69 15.11 13.03
N ALA A 186 -30.74 15.19 14.37
CA ALA A 186 -31.95 15.61 15.08
C ALA A 186 -32.33 17.06 14.74
N GLY A 187 -31.33 17.89 14.45
CA GLY A 187 -31.48 19.26 13.96
C GLY A 187 -31.87 19.38 12.48
N GLY A 188 -32.14 18.29 11.75
CA GLY A 188 -32.58 18.32 10.35
C GLY A 188 -31.49 17.99 9.32
N ALA A 189 -30.27 17.69 9.74
CA ALA A 189 -29.18 17.33 8.84
C ALA A 189 -29.43 15.97 8.17
N ARG A 190 -29.28 15.92 6.84
CA ARG A 190 -29.42 14.69 6.04
C ARG A 190 -28.03 14.08 5.75
N PRO A 191 -27.92 12.75 5.55
CA PRO A 191 -26.67 12.16 5.05
C PRO A 191 -26.23 12.89 3.77
N ALA A 192 -24.95 13.23 3.68
CA ALA A 192 -24.40 13.87 2.48
C ALA A 192 -24.70 13.02 1.22
N SER A 193 -25.22 13.66 0.18
CA SER A 193 -25.51 13.03 -1.11
C SER A 193 -24.26 12.65 -1.90
N SER A 194 -23.09 13.14 -1.48
CA SER A 194 -21.81 12.89 -2.15
C SER A 194 -20.66 12.75 -1.15
N ALA A 195 -19.61 12.04 -1.56
CA ALA A 195 -18.41 11.84 -0.75
C ALA A 195 -17.51 13.09 -0.65
N SER A 196 -17.67 14.05 -1.58
CA SER A 196 -16.93 15.32 -1.56
C SER A 196 -17.66 16.39 -2.39
N LYS A 197 -17.34 17.67 -2.11
CA LYS A 197 -17.79 18.81 -2.93
C LYS A 197 -17.46 18.61 -4.41
N LEU A 198 -16.27 18.09 -4.74
CA LEU A 198 -15.88 17.76 -6.12
C LEU A 198 -16.81 16.71 -6.74
N ALA A 199 -17.01 15.58 -6.05
CA ALA A 199 -17.85 14.51 -6.56
C ALA A 199 -19.30 14.97 -6.78
N ARG A 200 -19.80 15.89 -5.93
CA ARG A 200 -21.10 16.53 -6.13
C ARG A 200 -21.09 17.48 -7.34
N ALA A 201 -20.05 18.29 -7.50
CA ALA A 201 -19.93 19.29 -8.58
C ALA A 201 -19.87 18.64 -9.97
N ILE A 202 -19.16 17.52 -10.11
CA ILE A 202 -19.04 16.80 -11.40
C ILE A 202 -20.14 15.76 -11.62
N GLY A 203 -21.00 15.53 -10.61
CA GLY A 203 -22.16 14.64 -10.66
C GLY A 203 -21.81 13.15 -10.56
N SER A 204 -21.12 12.60 -11.57
CA SER A 204 -20.77 11.18 -11.62
C SER A 204 -19.26 10.96 -11.59
N THR A 205 -18.80 10.12 -10.66
CA THR A 205 -17.42 9.63 -10.65
C THR A 205 -17.35 8.20 -11.19
N PRO A 206 -16.22 7.82 -11.82
CA PRO A 206 -15.99 6.43 -12.20
C PRO A 206 -16.12 5.51 -10.99
N THR A 207 -16.92 4.46 -11.11
CA THR A 207 -17.07 3.48 -10.02
C THR A 207 -15.92 2.48 -10.07
N VAL A 208 -15.03 2.52 -9.07
CA VAL A 208 -14.00 1.49 -8.90
C VAL A 208 -14.63 0.28 -8.22
N HIS A 209 -14.98 -0.75 -9.00
CA HIS A 209 -15.55 -1.98 -8.48
C HIS A 209 -14.48 -2.82 -7.78
N LYS A 210 -14.78 -3.29 -6.56
CA LYS A 210 -13.96 -4.29 -5.89
C LYS A 210 -14.03 -5.61 -6.69
N PRO A 211 -12.90 -6.24 -7.04
CA PRO A 211 -12.89 -7.54 -7.72
C PRO A 211 -13.64 -8.58 -6.89
N ARG A 212 -14.55 -9.32 -7.52
CA ARG A 212 -15.36 -10.35 -6.87
C ARG A 212 -15.58 -11.52 -7.81
N LEU A 213 -15.57 -12.72 -7.25
CA LEU A 213 -15.92 -13.94 -7.97
C LEU A 213 -17.42 -14.17 -8.00
N SER A 214 -17.87 -14.76 -9.10
CA SER A 214 -19.16 -15.39 -9.28
C SER A 214 -19.30 -16.63 -8.40
N LYS A 215 -20.52 -17.17 -8.29
CA LYS A 215 -20.79 -18.37 -7.48
C LYS A 215 -20.06 -19.61 -8.01
N ARG A 216 -19.75 -19.66 -9.30
CA ARG A 216 -19.11 -20.78 -9.99
C ARG A 216 -18.03 -20.24 -10.92
N PRO A 217 -16.91 -19.78 -10.35
CA PRO A 217 -15.93 -19.04 -11.13
C PRO A 217 -15.17 -19.95 -12.09
N THR A 218 -14.91 -19.42 -13.29
CA THR A 218 -13.96 -20.01 -14.22
C THR A 218 -12.53 -19.78 -13.73
N ALA A 219 -11.56 -20.52 -14.29
CA ALA A 219 -10.15 -20.31 -13.95
C ALA A 219 -9.68 -18.91 -14.36
N LEU A 220 -10.16 -18.39 -15.50
CA LEU A 220 -9.87 -17.03 -15.94
C LEU A 220 -10.39 -15.99 -14.95
N GLU A 221 -11.63 -16.15 -14.49
CA GLU A 221 -12.24 -15.23 -13.51
C GLU A 221 -11.44 -15.19 -12.20
N LEU A 222 -10.98 -16.36 -11.72
CA LEU A 222 -10.10 -16.45 -10.55
C LEU A 222 -8.80 -15.67 -10.76
N VAL A 223 -8.10 -15.93 -11.86
CA VAL A 223 -6.81 -15.32 -12.17
C VAL A 223 -6.91 -13.81 -12.31
N ILE A 224 -7.93 -13.31 -13.02
CA ILE A 224 -8.11 -11.87 -13.22
C ILE A 224 -8.55 -11.17 -11.93
N THR A 225 -9.36 -11.82 -11.09
CA THR A 225 -9.70 -11.29 -9.77
C THR A 225 -8.46 -11.15 -8.90
N ASP A 226 -7.58 -12.16 -8.87
CA ASP A 226 -6.35 -12.11 -8.08
C ASP A 226 -5.36 -11.06 -8.61
N ILE A 227 -5.21 -10.95 -9.93
CA ILE A 227 -4.43 -9.89 -10.57
C ILE A 227 -4.98 -8.51 -10.19
N ALA A 228 -6.29 -8.31 -10.24
CA ALA A 228 -6.90 -7.03 -9.88
C ALA A 228 -6.70 -6.68 -8.39
N LEU A 229 -6.79 -7.66 -7.48
CA LEU A 229 -6.50 -7.46 -6.06
C LEU A 229 -5.06 -7.00 -5.83
N HIS A 230 -4.08 -7.67 -6.45
CA HIS A 230 -2.67 -7.30 -6.29
C HIS A 230 -2.26 -6.05 -7.07
N ARG A 231 -2.96 -5.72 -8.17
CA ARG A 231 -2.86 -4.41 -8.82
C ARG A 231 -3.28 -3.32 -7.84
N ASN A 232 -4.40 -3.50 -7.13
CA ASN A 232 -4.87 -2.49 -6.19
C ASN A 232 -3.90 -2.32 -5.02
N SER A 233 -3.33 -3.41 -4.50
CA SER A 233 -2.25 -3.32 -3.50
C SER A 233 -1.02 -2.59 -4.04
N LEU A 234 -0.60 -2.87 -5.28
CA LEU A 234 0.53 -2.18 -5.90
C LEU A 234 0.33 -0.65 -5.96
N ILE A 235 -0.87 -0.21 -6.35
CA ILE A 235 -1.24 1.21 -6.40
C ILE A 235 -1.31 1.81 -4.99
N ALA A 236 -1.85 1.08 -4.00
CA ALA A 236 -1.97 1.57 -2.64
C ALA A 236 -0.60 1.77 -1.94
N TYR A 237 0.38 0.90 -2.24
CA TYR A 237 1.73 1.01 -1.67
C TYR A 237 2.67 1.97 -2.44
N ASP A 238 2.33 2.37 -3.66
CA ASP A 238 3.13 3.33 -4.44
C ASP A 238 3.40 4.65 -3.69
N PRO A 239 2.38 5.38 -3.16
CA PRO A 239 2.64 6.60 -2.38
C PRO A 239 3.50 6.33 -1.14
N LEU A 240 3.26 5.23 -0.45
CA LEU A 240 3.97 4.88 0.77
C LEU A 240 5.46 4.61 0.52
N VAL A 241 5.81 4.01 -0.62
CA VAL A 241 7.21 3.82 -1.01
C VAL A 241 7.88 5.15 -1.39
N ARG A 242 7.14 6.08 -1.99
CA ARG A 242 7.67 7.43 -2.31
C ARG A 242 7.88 8.29 -1.08
N GLU A 243 7.10 8.04 -0.03
CA GLU A 243 7.18 8.69 1.27
C GLU A 243 8.16 8.00 2.23
N ASP A 244 8.88 6.97 1.76
CA ASP A 244 9.80 6.14 2.56
C ASP A 244 9.14 5.60 3.85
N ALA A 245 7.85 5.25 3.76
CA ALA A 245 7.10 4.70 4.88
C ALA A 245 7.58 3.29 5.24
N ASP A 246 7.52 2.97 6.54
CA ASP A 246 7.97 1.70 7.07
C ASP A 246 7.30 0.49 6.37
N ASP A 247 8.11 -0.53 6.07
CA ASP A 247 7.75 -1.76 5.35
C ASP A 247 7.09 -1.57 3.96
N ALA A 248 6.96 -0.34 3.44
CA ALA A 248 6.25 -0.07 2.18
C ALA A 248 6.92 -0.75 0.98
N VAL A 249 8.26 -0.68 0.90
CA VAL A 249 9.06 -1.32 -0.17
C VAL A 249 8.83 -2.84 -0.16
N HIS A 250 8.79 -3.43 1.03
CA HIS A 250 8.53 -4.85 1.19
C HIS A 250 7.15 -5.23 0.65
N GLN A 251 6.10 -4.51 1.05
CA GLN A 251 4.74 -4.81 0.65
C GLN A 251 4.50 -4.57 -0.85
N MET A 252 5.08 -3.52 -1.43
CA MET A 252 5.03 -3.27 -2.87
C MET A 252 5.74 -4.40 -3.64
N ARG A 253 6.92 -4.85 -3.16
CA ARG A 253 7.64 -6.00 -3.73
C ARG A 253 6.84 -7.30 -3.62
N VAL A 254 6.13 -7.52 -2.51
CA VAL A 254 5.23 -8.66 -2.34
C VAL A 254 4.13 -8.63 -3.39
N SER A 255 3.49 -7.47 -3.60
CA SER A 255 2.44 -7.29 -4.61
C SER A 255 2.94 -7.62 -6.03
N CYS A 256 4.12 -7.10 -6.42
CA CYS A 256 4.75 -7.41 -7.71
C CYS A 256 5.03 -8.92 -7.88
N ARG A 257 5.55 -9.56 -6.82
CA ARG A 257 5.85 -11.00 -6.84
C ARG A 257 4.58 -11.85 -6.95
N ARG A 258 3.50 -11.45 -6.28
CA ARG A 258 2.22 -12.15 -6.35
C ARG A 258 1.62 -12.03 -7.75
N LEU A 259 1.54 -10.83 -8.32
CA LEU A 259 1.14 -10.63 -9.73
C LEU A 259 1.89 -11.55 -10.69
N ARG A 260 3.22 -11.57 -10.60
CA ARG A 260 4.07 -12.43 -11.45
C ARG A 260 3.82 -13.93 -11.19
N SER A 261 3.56 -14.30 -9.94
CA SER A 261 3.35 -15.69 -9.58
C SER A 261 2.03 -16.23 -10.09
N VAL A 262 0.98 -15.40 -10.18
CA VAL A 262 -0.29 -15.78 -10.82
C VAL A 262 -0.07 -16.12 -12.29
N LEU A 263 0.62 -15.24 -13.03
CA LEU A 263 0.92 -15.45 -14.46
C LEU A 263 1.69 -16.75 -14.72
N SER A 264 2.58 -17.14 -13.80
CA SER A 264 3.39 -18.37 -13.94
C SER A 264 2.79 -19.60 -13.26
N GLY A 265 1.85 -19.43 -12.33
CA GLY A 265 1.20 -20.50 -11.57
C GLY A 265 0.11 -21.21 -12.36
N TYR A 266 -0.52 -20.50 -13.30
CA TYR A 266 -1.60 -20.98 -14.15
C TYR A 266 -1.32 -20.74 -15.64
N PRO A 267 -0.23 -21.30 -16.19
CA PRO A 267 0.27 -20.96 -17.53
C PRO A 267 -0.66 -21.35 -18.69
N THR A 268 -1.73 -22.11 -18.41
CA THR A 268 -2.74 -22.54 -19.40
C THR A 268 -4.05 -21.75 -19.30
N VAL A 269 -4.20 -20.88 -18.30
CA VAL A 269 -5.42 -20.08 -18.08
C VAL A 269 -5.39 -18.79 -18.88
N LEU A 270 -4.22 -18.16 -18.97
CA LEU A 270 -3.95 -17.03 -19.83
C LEU A 270 -3.03 -17.45 -20.96
N ASP A 271 -3.10 -16.74 -22.09
CA ASP A 271 -2.10 -16.86 -23.15
C ASP A 271 -0.73 -16.42 -22.61
N ALA A 272 0.18 -17.39 -22.48
CA ALA A 272 1.49 -17.20 -21.89
C ALA A 272 2.40 -16.31 -22.75
N GLU A 273 2.26 -16.34 -24.07
CA GLU A 273 3.07 -15.55 -24.99
C GLU A 273 2.65 -14.08 -24.90
N ARG A 274 1.34 -13.83 -24.96
CA ARG A 274 0.77 -12.48 -24.87
C ARG A 274 1.00 -11.82 -23.50
N THR A 275 1.16 -12.60 -22.44
CA THR A 275 1.39 -12.09 -21.07
C THR A 275 2.85 -12.12 -20.61
N ALA A 276 3.77 -12.66 -21.43
CA ALA A 276 5.18 -12.80 -21.07
C ALA A 276 5.85 -11.45 -20.72
N HIS A 277 5.53 -10.40 -21.50
CA HIS A 277 6.09 -9.07 -21.29
C HIS A 277 5.73 -8.49 -19.91
N VAL A 278 4.47 -8.62 -19.47
CA VAL A 278 4.01 -8.19 -18.14
C VAL A 278 4.79 -8.91 -17.04
N GLY A 279 4.96 -10.23 -17.18
CA GLY A 279 5.73 -11.04 -16.23
C GLY A 279 7.21 -10.62 -16.14
N ALA A 280 7.82 -10.19 -17.25
CA ALA A 280 9.19 -9.70 -17.30
C ALA A 280 9.35 -8.33 -16.64
N GLU A 281 8.43 -7.40 -16.90
CA GLU A 281 8.42 -6.07 -16.28
C GLU A 281 8.17 -6.15 -14.76
N LEU A 282 7.23 -6.99 -14.30
CA LEU A 282 7.02 -7.26 -12.87
C LEU A 282 8.27 -7.87 -12.21
N LYS A 283 9.01 -8.73 -12.94
CA LYS A 283 10.28 -9.28 -12.45
C LYS A 283 11.33 -8.20 -12.28
N LEU A 284 11.42 -7.27 -13.23
CA LEU A 284 12.36 -6.15 -13.15
C LEU A 284 12.03 -5.24 -11.96
N LEU A 285 10.78 -4.80 -11.83
CA LEU A 285 10.35 -3.96 -10.71
C LEU A 285 10.58 -4.64 -9.36
N ALA A 286 10.20 -5.92 -9.23
CA ALA A 286 10.43 -6.68 -7.99
C ALA A 286 11.91 -6.89 -7.65
N ARG A 287 12.81 -6.84 -8.65
CA ARG A 287 14.26 -6.89 -8.44
C ARG A 287 14.75 -5.54 -7.90
N ILE A 288 14.36 -4.43 -8.53
CA ILE A 288 14.76 -3.08 -8.08
C ILE A 288 14.29 -2.82 -6.64
N LEU A 289 13.01 -3.10 -6.34
CA LEU A 289 12.49 -3.03 -4.96
C LEU A 289 13.15 -4.06 -4.03
N GLY A 290 13.68 -5.14 -4.60
CA GLY A 290 14.40 -6.17 -3.86
C GLY A 290 15.74 -5.69 -3.34
N ASP A 291 16.51 -5.00 -4.19
CA ASP A 291 17.81 -4.46 -3.83
C ASP A 291 17.69 -3.50 -2.63
N ALA A 292 16.62 -2.69 -2.56
CA ALA A 292 16.35 -1.80 -1.43
C ALA A 292 15.96 -2.56 -0.15
N ARG A 293 15.04 -3.54 -0.27
CA ARG A 293 14.56 -4.31 0.88
C ARG A 293 15.64 -5.24 1.45
N ASP A 294 16.45 -5.85 0.60
CA ASP A 294 17.45 -6.79 1.04
C ASP A 294 18.49 -6.06 1.94
N SER A 295 18.82 -4.79 1.64
CA SER A 295 19.64 -3.95 2.52
C SER A 295 18.95 -3.51 3.81
N GLU A 296 17.66 -3.18 3.80
CA GLU A 296 16.91 -2.90 5.04
C GLU A 296 16.92 -4.10 6.00
N VAL A 297 16.68 -5.30 5.44
CA VAL A 297 16.64 -6.55 6.22
C VAL A 297 18.01 -6.86 6.82
N GLN A 298 19.09 -6.66 6.06
CA GLN A 298 20.44 -6.88 6.55
C GLN A 298 20.79 -5.91 7.69
N LEU A 299 20.49 -4.62 7.54
CA LEU A 299 20.69 -3.62 8.58
C LEU A 299 19.94 -3.96 9.88
N GLU A 300 18.69 -4.39 9.79
CA GLU A 300 17.90 -4.80 10.97
C GLU A 300 18.42 -6.09 11.60
N LEU A 301 18.87 -7.04 10.79
CA LEU A 301 19.48 -8.27 11.28
C LEU A 301 20.80 -7.98 12.02
N ASP A 302 21.68 -7.18 11.45
CA ASP A 302 22.98 -6.85 12.05
C ASP A 302 22.80 -6.15 13.40
N LYS A 303 21.86 -5.19 13.48
CA LYS A 303 21.45 -4.56 14.75
C LYS A 303 20.93 -5.59 15.75
N SER A 304 20.14 -6.57 15.29
CA SER A 304 19.60 -7.62 16.16
C SER A 304 20.69 -8.58 16.66
N LEU A 305 21.65 -8.96 15.81
CA LEU A 305 22.76 -9.85 16.17
C LEU A 305 23.68 -9.23 17.21
N LEU A 306 23.95 -7.93 17.09
CA LEU A 306 24.80 -7.18 18.01
C LEU A 306 24.10 -6.76 19.32
N ARG A 307 22.80 -7.04 19.46
CA ARG A 307 22.05 -6.64 20.66
C ARG A 307 22.64 -7.31 21.91
N GLY A 308 23.13 -6.50 22.84
CA GLY A 308 23.75 -6.98 24.08
C GLY A 308 25.22 -7.41 23.94
N GLU A 309 25.82 -7.17 22.77
CA GLU A 309 27.26 -7.31 22.55
C GLU A 309 27.96 -5.95 22.72
N ASN A 310 29.18 -5.95 23.26
CA ASN A 310 30.02 -4.75 23.35
C ASN A 310 30.98 -4.69 22.15
N ALA A 311 30.41 -4.47 20.96
CA ALA A 311 31.15 -4.45 19.70
C ALA A 311 31.94 -3.14 19.51
N SER A 312 33.13 -3.23 18.92
CA SER A 312 33.92 -2.05 18.54
C SER A 312 33.25 -1.24 17.42
N ALA A 313 33.73 -0.01 17.22
CA ALA A 313 33.31 0.82 16.09
C ALA A 313 33.71 0.18 14.75
N GLU A 314 34.83 -0.53 14.72
CA GLU A 314 35.35 -1.26 13.57
C GLU A 314 34.42 -2.42 13.16
N LEU A 315 33.94 -3.21 14.13
CA LEU A 315 32.98 -4.29 13.88
C LEU A 315 31.62 -3.73 13.44
N LEU A 316 31.16 -2.65 14.08
CA LEU A 316 29.93 -1.95 13.68
C LEU A 316 30.02 -1.41 12.26
N ALA A 317 31.15 -0.81 11.87
CA ALA A 317 31.37 -0.30 10.53
C ALA A 317 31.47 -1.42 9.49
N ALA A 318 32.11 -2.55 9.84
CA ALA A 318 32.22 -3.71 8.96
C ALA A 318 30.86 -4.37 8.68
N LEU A 319 29.94 -4.36 9.65
CA LEU A 319 28.59 -4.91 9.49
C LEU A 319 27.62 -3.91 8.84
N ALA A 320 27.51 -2.69 9.37
CA ALA A 320 26.43 -1.75 9.02
C ALA A 320 26.82 -0.61 8.05
N GLY A 321 28.12 -0.29 7.93
CA GLY A 321 28.59 0.91 7.22
C GLY A 321 28.39 0.85 5.70
N ALA A 322 28.71 -0.29 5.08
CA ALA A 322 28.53 -0.50 3.65
C ALA A 322 27.06 -0.66 3.25
N GLU A 323 26.24 -1.15 4.16
CA GLU A 323 24.83 -1.47 3.89
C GLU A 323 23.97 -0.20 3.82
N THR A 324 24.26 0.80 4.66
CA THR A 324 23.57 2.12 4.61
C THR A 324 23.72 2.80 3.25
N GLN A 325 24.94 2.86 2.69
CA GLN A 325 25.16 3.48 1.37
C GLN A 325 24.52 2.67 0.23
N THR A 326 24.42 1.36 0.39
CA THR A 326 23.76 0.47 -0.57
C THR A 326 22.26 0.68 -0.55
N HIS A 327 21.67 0.76 0.66
CA HIS A 327 20.27 1.10 0.86
C HIS A 327 19.91 2.45 0.22
N ASP A 328 20.66 3.52 0.51
CA ASP A 328 20.42 4.85 -0.04
C ASP A 328 20.40 4.86 -1.59
N ARG A 329 21.34 4.12 -2.21
CA ARG A 329 21.39 3.99 -3.68
C ARG A 329 20.20 3.18 -4.20
N ALA A 330 19.83 2.13 -3.51
CA ALA A 330 18.75 1.25 -3.92
C ALA A 330 17.37 1.93 -3.80
N ILE A 331 17.12 2.71 -2.74
CA ILE A 331 15.91 3.52 -2.59
C ILE A 331 15.80 4.56 -3.70
N ARG A 332 16.89 5.32 -3.98
CA ARG A 332 16.90 6.25 -5.11
C ARG A 332 16.61 5.57 -6.44
N ALA A 333 17.15 4.37 -6.66
CA ALA A 333 16.87 3.59 -7.87
C ALA A 333 15.40 3.12 -7.94
N ALA A 334 14.81 2.75 -6.80
CA ALA A 334 13.38 2.39 -6.71
C ALA A 334 12.48 3.58 -7.04
N HIS A 335 12.72 4.74 -6.42
CA HIS A 335 11.99 5.98 -6.71
C HIS A 335 12.10 6.37 -8.18
N ALA A 336 13.32 6.36 -8.75
CA ALA A 336 13.53 6.67 -10.16
C ALA A 336 12.81 5.70 -11.10
N ALA A 337 12.81 4.39 -10.78
CA ALA A 337 12.08 3.38 -11.54
C ALA A 337 10.56 3.64 -11.49
N MET A 338 10.03 3.95 -10.32
CA MET A 338 8.61 4.25 -10.10
C MET A 338 8.14 5.56 -10.72
N SER A 339 9.06 6.49 -11.03
CA SER A 339 8.73 7.72 -11.76
C SER A 339 8.93 7.61 -13.28
N SER A 340 9.30 6.43 -13.78
CA SER A 340 9.60 6.22 -15.20
C SER A 340 8.36 5.92 -16.03
N LYS A 341 8.38 6.34 -17.31
CA LYS A 341 7.37 5.94 -18.32
C LYS A 341 7.21 4.42 -18.43
N ARG A 342 8.29 3.68 -18.18
CA ARG A 342 8.30 2.21 -18.21
C ARG A 342 7.43 1.63 -17.09
N TYR A 343 7.51 2.17 -15.87
CA TYR A 343 6.64 1.76 -14.77
C TYR A 343 5.18 2.07 -15.06
N PHE A 344 4.87 3.26 -15.59
CA PHE A 344 3.50 3.61 -15.95
C PHE A 344 2.94 2.71 -17.07
N ALA A 345 3.74 2.38 -18.08
CA ALA A 345 3.35 1.43 -19.12
C ALA A 345 3.12 0.01 -18.59
N LEU A 346 3.86 -0.41 -17.55
CA LEU A 346 3.57 -1.66 -16.83
C LEU A 346 2.19 -1.59 -16.17
N LEU A 347 1.85 -0.50 -15.47
CA LEU A 347 0.53 -0.34 -14.87
C LEU A 347 -0.59 -0.34 -15.92
N ASP A 348 -0.38 0.33 -17.07
CA ASP A 348 -1.30 0.28 -18.22
C ASP A 348 -1.46 -1.15 -18.74
N SER A 349 -0.38 -1.91 -18.84
CA SER A 349 -0.41 -3.30 -19.33
C SER A 349 -1.16 -4.24 -18.39
N VAL A 350 -1.03 -4.04 -17.07
CA VAL A 350 -1.79 -4.80 -16.07
C VAL A 350 -3.28 -4.43 -16.15
N ASP A 351 -3.61 -3.16 -16.33
CA ASP A 351 -5.00 -2.71 -16.46
C ASP A 351 -5.64 -3.25 -17.75
N ALA A 352 -4.91 -3.23 -18.87
CA ALA A 352 -5.34 -3.81 -20.13
C ALA A 352 -5.56 -5.33 -20.01
N LEU A 353 -4.69 -6.02 -19.27
CA LEU A 353 -4.85 -7.45 -18.98
C LEU A 353 -6.11 -7.74 -18.18
N ILE A 354 -6.47 -6.90 -17.20
CA ILE A 354 -7.70 -7.05 -16.42
C ILE A 354 -8.93 -6.77 -17.29
N ALA A 355 -8.87 -5.71 -18.11
CA ALA A 355 -10.00 -5.27 -18.93
C ALA A 355 -10.30 -6.21 -20.10
N SER A 356 -9.28 -6.76 -20.74
CA SER A 356 -9.41 -7.64 -21.92
C SER A 356 -8.42 -8.79 -21.84
N PRO A 357 -8.63 -9.75 -20.93
CA PRO A 357 -7.68 -10.84 -20.69
C PRO A 357 -7.58 -11.77 -21.90
N PRO A 358 -6.36 -12.17 -22.32
CA PRO A 358 -6.19 -13.12 -23.41
C PRO A 358 -6.38 -14.56 -22.87
N PRO A 359 -7.49 -15.25 -23.20
CA PRO A 359 -7.79 -16.55 -22.62
C PRO A 359 -6.84 -17.63 -23.15
N GLY A 360 -6.39 -18.51 -22.25
CA GLY A 360 -5.70 -19.75 -22.61
C GLY A 360 -6.66 -20.95 -22.72
N PRO A 361 -6.16 -22.16 -23.02
CA PRO A 361 -6.98 -23.35 -23.21
C PRO A 361 -7.77 -23.80 -21.97
N ASP A 362 -7.28 -23.52 -20.76
CA ASP A 362 -7.94 -23.88 -19.50
C ASP A 362 -8.83 -22.74 -18.94
N ALA A 363 -8.99 -21.62 -19.67
CA ALA A 363 -9.66 -20.40 -19.19
C ALA A 363 -11.10 -20.63 -18.69
N GLU A 364 -11.89 -21.38 -19.46
CA GLU A 364 -13.32 -21.64 -19.19
C GLU A 364 -13.55 -22.82 -18.23
N LEU A 365 -12.49 -23.53 -17.84
CA LEU A 365 -12.64 -24.63 -16.89
C LEU A 365 -13.05 -24.09 -15.51
N PRO A 366 -13.78 -24.88 -14.69
CA PRO A 366 -14.06 -24.49 -13.32
C PRO A 366 -12.75 -24.24 -12.55
N ALA A 367 -12.66 -23.12 -11.84
CA ALA A 367 -11.44 -22.69 -11.14
C ALA A 367 -10.85 -23.80 -10.27
N THR A 368 -11.70 -24.52 -9.54
CA THR A 368 -11.27 -25.61 -8.64
C THR A 368 -10.59 -26.76 -9.37
N VAL A 369 -11.00 -27.08 -10.60
CA VAL A 369 -10.40 -28.17 -11.39
C VAL A 369 -8.95 -27.83 -11.75
N VAL A 370 -8.72 -26.61 -12.22
CA VAL A 370 -7.38 -26.11 -12.58
C VAL A 370 -6.49 -26.02 -11.34
N VAL A 371 -7.03 -25.49 -10.24
CA VAL A 371 -6.31 -25.40 -8.96
C VAL A 371 -5.92 -26.80 -8.44
N ASP A 372 -6.86 -27.75 -8.40
CA ASP A 372 -6.60 -29.09 -7.87
C ASP A 372 -5.52 -29.80 -8.70
N LYS A 373 -5.55 -29.66 -10.04
CA LYS A 373 -4.52 -30.16 -10.96
C LYS A 373 -3.14 -29.53 -10.67
N ALA A 374 -3.09 -28.20 -10.48
CA ALA A 374 -1.85 -27.48 -10.18
C ALA A 374 -1.24 -27.88 -8.82
N VAL A 375 -2.08 -28.06 -7.81
CA VAL A 375 -1.68 -28.51 -6.46
C VAL A 375 -1.14 -29.93 -6.50
N ALA A 376 -1.84 -30.85 -7.17
CA ALA A 376 -1.39 -32.25 -7.28
C ALA A 376 -0.02 -32.35 -7.98
N LYS A 377 0.16 -31.62 -9.10
CA LYS A 377 1.43 -31.57 -9.83
C LYS A 377 2.56 -31.00 -8.96
N SER A 378 2.29 -29.94 -8.22
CA SER A 378 3.28 -29.30 -7.35
C SER A 378 3.69 -30.20 -6.17
N ARG A 379 2.73 -30.85 -5.50
CA ARG A 379 3.00 -31.84 -4.45
C ARG A 379 3.87 -32.98 -4.95
N LYS A 380 3.55 -33.55 -6.13
CA LYS A 380 4.37 -34.60 -6.76
C LYS A 380 5.83 -34.15 -6.94
N HIS A 381 6.06 -32.93 -7.42
CA HIS A 381 7.41 -32.41 -7.60
C HIS A 381 8.14 -32.13 -6.28
N ILE A 382 7.43 -31.71 -5.23
CA ILE A 382 8.03 -31.51 -3.90
C ILE A 382 8.39 -32.86 -3.27
N ARG A 383 7.49 -33.84 -3.31
CA ARG A 383 7.76 -35.19 -2.78
C ARG A 383 8.92 -35.88 -3.47
N LYS A 384 9.02 -35.75 -4.81
CA LYS A 384 10.21 -36.21 -5.54
C LYS A 384 11.48 -35.52 -5.03
N ALA A 385 11.43 -34.22 -4.81
CA ALA A 385 12.57 -33.46 -4.28
C ALA A 385 13.00 -33.93 -2.88
N GLN A 386 12.01 -34.21 -2.02
CA GLN A 386 12.23 -34.71 -0.67
C GLN A 386 12.82 -36.13 -0.67
N ALA A 387 12.38 -36.98 -1.61
CA ALA A 387 12.95 -38.30 -1.82
C ALA A 387 14.42 -38.18 -2.26
N ASP A 388 14.74 -37.39 -3.30
CA ASP A 388 16.13 -37.23 -3.74
C ASP A 388 17.03 -36.64 -2.62
N LEU A 389 16.47 -35.85 -1.69
CA LEU A 389 17.22 -35.29 -0.56
C LEU A 389 17.64 -36.37 0.45
N ALA A 390 16.83 -37.42 0.62
CA ALA A 390 17.08 -38.47 1.60
C ALA A 390 18.33 -39.30 1.27
N ASP A 391 18.75 -39.31 0.00
CA ASP A 391 19.92 -40.03 -0.49
C ASP A 391 21.22 -39.19 -0.39
N LEU A 392 21.14 -37.93 0.06
CA LEU A 392 22.27 -37.01 0.11
C LEU A 392 22.83 -36.88 1.53
N THR A 393 24.15 -36.77 1.64
CA THR A 393 24.84 -36.52 2.92
C THR A 393 24.46 -35.14 3.47
N GLU A 394 23.93 -35.10 4.70
CA GLU A 394 23.58 -33.85 5.37
C GLU A 394 24.78 -32.90 5.47
N GLY A 395 24.57 -31.63 5.14
CA GLY A 395 25.62 -30.60 5.11
C GLY A 395 26.41 -30.50 3.79
N SER A 396 26.36 -31.51 2.92
CA SER A 396 27.01 -31.46 1.59
C SER A 396 26.45 -30.35 0.68
N ALA A 397 27.23 -29.94 -0.33
CA ALA A 397 26.81 -28.92 -1.29
C ALA A 397 25.55 -29.36 -2.06
N GLU A 398 25.49 -30.63 -2.44
CA GLU A 398 24.35 -31.24 -3.13
C GLU A 398 23.10 -31.25 -2.25
N TRP A 399 23.24 -31.55 -0.96
CA TRP A 399 22.14 -31.52 -0.01
C TRP A 399 21.58 -30.10 0.16
N GLN A 400 22.45 -29.10 0.27
CA GLN A 400 22.06 -27.69 0.34
C GLN A 400 21.34 -27.23 -0.94
N GLU A 401 21.85 -27.61 -2.12
CA GLU A 401 21.20 -27.30 -3.40
C GLU A 401 19.80 -27.92 -3.46
N GLN A 402 19.66 -29.16 -2.99
CA GLN A 402 18.39 -29.87 -2.99
C GLN A 402 17.39 -29.24 -2.01
N LEU A 403 17.81 -28.78 -0.82
CA LEU A 403 16.98 -27.96 0.07
C LEU A 403 16.50 -26.68 -0.63
N HIS A 404 17.41 -25.99 -1.32
CA HIS A 404 17.06 -24.77 -2.05
C HIS A 404 16.04 -25.05 -3.17
N LYS A 405 16.13 -26.21 -3.85
CA LYS A 405 15.17 -26.68 -4.84
C LYS A 405 13.80 -26.98 -4.22
N ILE A 406 13.76 -27.62 -3.06
CA ILE A 406 12.52 -27.86 -2.28
C ILE A 406 11.87 -26.52 -1.92
N ARG A 407 12.65 -25.57 -1.39
CA ARG A 407 12.18 -24.23 -1.04
C ARG A 407 11.57 -23.50 -2.25
N LYS A 408 12.25 -23.52 -3.40
CA LYS A 408 11.74 -22.93 -4.65
C LYS A 408 10.40 -23.55 -5.05
N ARG A 409 10.23 -24.87 -4.91
CA ARG A 409 8.98 -25.58 -5.23
C ARG A 409 7.87 -25.29 -4.21
N ALA A 410 8.16 -25.29 -2.92
CA ALA A 410 7.22 -24.93 -1.86
C ALA A 410 6.71 -23.49 -2.02
N LYS A 411 7.62 -22.55 -2.34
CA LYS A 411 7.26 -21.16 -2.65
C LYS A 411 6.32 -21.04 -3.84
N ARG A 412 6.58 -21.78 -4.93
CA ARG A 412 5.67 -21.82 -6.09
C ARG A 412 4.29 -22.38 -5.72
N LEU A 413 4.24 -23.49 -4.98
CA LEU A 413 2.97 -24.05 -4.51
C LEU A 413 2.21 -23.05 -3.63
N ARG A 414 2.90 -22.40 -2.69
CA ARG A 414 2.30 -21.37 -1.84
C ARG A 414 1.67 -20.27 -2.68
N TYR A 415 2.37 -19.74 -3.68
CA TYR A 415 1.81 -18.67 -4.50
C TYR A 415 0.66 -19.09 -5.41
N SER A 416 0.71 -20.29 -5.97
CA SER A 416 -0.46 -20.83 -6.67
C SER A 416 -1.65 -20.94 -5.72
N ILE A 417 -1.45 -21.32 -4.46
CA ILE A 417 -2.52 -21.35 -3.47
C ILE A 417 -2.97 -19.95 -3.02
N ASP A 418 -2.05 -19.00 -2.83
CA ASP A 418 -2.39 -17.62 -2.45
C ASP A 418 -3.39 -17.02 -3.44
N ALA A 419 -3.22 -17.28 -4.75
CA ALA A 419 -4.14 -16.85 -5.80
C ALA A 419 -5.56 -17.43 -5.70
N THR A 420 -5.76 -18.42 -4.83
CA THR A 420 -7.07 -19.05 -4.57
C THR A 420 -7.76 -18.45 -3.35
N GLU A 421 -7.15 -17.46 -2.68
CA GLU A 421 -7.73 -16.75 -1.55
C GLU A 421 -9.17 -16.28 -1.81
N PRO A 422 -9.52 -15.73 -2.99
CA PRO A 422 -10.89 -15.33 -3.29
C PRO A 422 -11.91 -16.49 -3.32
N LEU A 423 -11.48 -17.74 -3.53
CA LEU A 423 -12.37 -18.92 -3.46
C LEU A 423 -12.77 -19.26 -2.02
N ASN A 424 -12.03 -18.75 -1.02
CA ASN A 424 -12.28 -18.96 0.40
C ASN A 424 -12.45 -20.44 0.82
N LYS A 425 -11.75 -21.38 0.16
CA LYS A 425 -11.85 -22.82 0.49
C LYS A 425 -10.79 -23.27 1.49
N LYS A 426 -11.24 -23.92 2.57
CA LYS A 426 -10.38 -24.45 3.64
C LYS A 426 -9.26 -25.36 3.12
N LYS A 427 -9.56 -26.27 2.20
CA LYS A 427 -8.59 -27.22 1.63
C LYS A 427 -7.36 -26.53 1.02
N TYR A 428 -7.54 -25.36 0.38
CA TYR A 428 -6.43 -24.61 -0.22
C TYR A 428 -5.61 -23.91 0.85
N ARG A 429 -6.26 -23.26 1.83
CA ARG A 429 -5.57 -22.63 2.96
C ARG A 429 -4.69 -23.61 3.74
N GLU A 430 -5.16 -24.83 3.95
CA GLU A 430 -4.39 -25.89 4.62
C GLU A 430 -3.12 -26.25 3.83
N VAL A 431 -3.23 -26.44 2.51
CA VAL A 431 -2.06 -26.68 1.63
C VAL A 431 -1.10 -25.49 1.66
N GLY A 432 -1.63 -24.27 1.55
CA GLY A 432 -0.83 -23.04 1.58
C GLY A 432 -0.09 -22.85 2.89
N ALA A 433 -0.71 -23.20 4.02
CA ALA A 433 -0.08 -23.14 5.34
C ALA A 433 1.11 -24.09 5.46
N VAL A 434 1.00 -25.34 4.96
CA VAL A 434 2.12 -26.28 4.96
C VAL A 434 3.23 -25.80 4.02
N ALA A 435 2.88 -25.35 2.81
CA ALA A 435 3.85 -24.80 1.87
C ALA A 435 4.57 -23.56 2.43
N LYS A 436 3.87 -22.71 3.18
CA LYS A 436 4.45 -21.56 3.90
C LYS A 436 5.45 -22.03 4.95
N LYS A 437 5.12 -23.02 5.78
CA LYS A 437 6.04 -23.56 6.80
C LYS A 437 7.32 -24.10 6.17
N ILE A 438 7.21 -24.93 5.13
CA ILE A 438 8.39 -25.45 4.39
C ILE A 438 9.22 -24.32 3.80
N GLN A 439 8.56 -23.34 3.17
CA GLN A 439 9.26 -22.20 2.58
C GLN A 439 9.99 -21.35 3.64
N SER A 440 9.33 -21.06 4.76
CA SER A 440 9.89 -20.24 5.85
C SER A 440 11.10 -20.93 6.46
N ALA A 441 10.95 -22.16 6.94
CA ALA A 441 12.05 -22.92 7.55
C ALA A 441 13.28 -23.04 6.62
N LEU A 442 13.07 -23.35 5.33
CA LEU A 442 14.19 -23.41 4.37
C LEU A 442 14.69 -22.03 3.91
N GLY A 443 13.88 -20.99 4.09
CA GLY A 443 14.28 -19.60 3.92
C GLY A 443 15.25 -19.19 5.02
N ASP A 444 14.83 -19.39 6.26
CA ASP A 444 15.62 -19.09 7.46
C ASP A 444 16.97 -19.84 7.40
N PHE A 445 16.97 -21.14 7.07
CA PHE A 445 18.21 -21.90 6.88
C PHE A 445 19.15 -21.29 5.83
N ASN A 446 18.59 -20.86 4.69
CA ASN A 446 19.39 -20.25 3.62
C ASN A 446 19.96 -18.89 4.04
N ASP A 447 19.16 -18.09 4.72
CA ASP A 447 19.54 -16.74 5.13
C ASP A 447 20.61 -16.81 6.24
N ILE A 448 20.45 -17.72 7.20
CA ILE A 448 21.47 -18.06 8.20
C ILE A 448 22.80 -18.44 7.54
N ARG A 449 22.79 -19.31 6.53
CA ARG A 449 24.02 -19.69 5.80
C ARG A 449 24.70 -18.49 5.16
N ILE A 450 23.94 -17.62 4.48
CA ILE A 450 24.49 -16.39 3.87
C ILE A 450 25.13 -15.50 4.94
N ASN A 451 24.50 -15.36 6.10
CA ASN A 451 25.05 -14.57 7.19
C ASN A 451 26.33 -15.16 7.78
N ARG A 452 26.41 -16.49 7.94
CA ARG A 452 27.65 -17.15 8.38
C ARG A 452 28.80 -16.93 7.38
N ASP A 453 28.51 -17.05 6.08
CA ASP A 453 29.49 -16.77 5.02
C ASP A 453 29.97 -15.29 5.06
N HIS A 454 29.06 -14.35 5.36
CA HIS A 454 29.38 -12.95 5.54
C HIS A 454 30.28 -12.72 6.77
N LEU A 455 29.94 -13.29 7.93
CA LEU A 455 30.78 -13.21 9.14
C LEU A 455 32.18 -13.79 8.89
N ALA A 456 32.28 -14.92 8.18
CA ALA A 456 33.57 -15.51 7.81
C ALA A 456 34.41 -14.58 6.92
N THR A 457 33.76 -13.85 6.00
CA THR A 457 34.43 -12.85 5.15
C THR A 457 34.97 -11.68 5.97
N ILE A 458 34.19 -11.17 6.93
CA ILE A 458 34.61 -10.09 7.84
C ILE A 458 35.83 -10.52 8.67
N VAL A 459 35.86 -11.77 9.16
CA VAL A 459 37.02 -12.30 9.90
C VAL A 459 38.23 -12.44 8.99
N ALA A 460 38.05 -12.93 7.76
CA ALA A 460 39.13 -13.09 6.79
C ALA A 460 39.79 -11.76 6.36
N ASP A 461 39.05 -10.65 6.43
CA ASP A 461 39.56 -9.30 6.16
C ASP A 461 40.67 -8.85 7.14
N GLY A 462 40.81 -9.52 8.29
CA GLY A 462 41.94 -9.35 9.22
C GLY A 462 41.98 -8.01 9.98
N LYS A 463 40.93 -7.20 9.89
CA LYS A 463 40.84 -5.86 10.50
C LYS A 463 40.32 -5.86 11.94
N LEU A 464 39.75 -6.98 12.41
CA LEU A 464 39.12 -7.08 13.72
C LEU A 464 40.11 -7.39 14.84
N GLY A 465 39.90 -6.78 16.00
CA GLY A 465 40.63 -7.10 17.23
C GLY A 465 40.16 -8.43 17.86
N ALA A 466 40.93 -8.93 18.83
CA ALA A 466 40.63 -10.21 19.49
C ALA A 466 39.26 -10.25 20.18
N ALA A 467 38.83 -9.13 20.78
CA ALA A 467 37.52 -9.02 21.41
C ALA A 467 36.38 -9.16 20.39
N ASP A 468 36.49 -8.53 19.22
CA ASP A 468 35.49 -8.63 18.15
C ASP A 468 35.49 -10.02 17.51
N MET A 469 36.65 -10.64 17.34
CA MET A 469 36.72 -12.04 16.86
C MET A 469 35.97 -12.99 17.80
N PHE A 470 36.04 -12.78 19.12
CA PHE A 470 35.26 -13.56 20.09
C PHE A 470 33.75 -13.30 19.95
N ILE A 471 33.33 -12.05 19.72
CA ILE A 471 31.93 -11.71 19.46
C ILE A 471 31.45 -12.40 18.19
N VAL A 472 32.16 -12.28 17.08
CA VAL A 472 31.80 -12.90 15.79
C VAL A 472 31.69 -14.42 15.92
N GLY A 473 32.61 -15.08 16.64
CA GLY A 473 32.52 -16.52 16.91
C GLY A 473 31.26 -16.92 17.70
N ARG A 474 30.83 -16.09 18.66
CA ARG A 474 29.56 -16.31 19.38
C ARG A 474 28.34 -16.10 18.48
N LEU A 475 28.39 -15.13 17.57
CA LEU A 475 27.32 -14.91 16.59
C LEU A 475 27.21 -16.09 15.63
N ASP A 476 28.33 -16.58 15.10
CA ASP A 476 28.36 -17.75 14.22
C ASP A 476 27.78 -19.01 14.90
N ALA A 477 28.15 -19.24 16.18
CA ALA A 477 27.60 -20.37 16.95
C ALA A 477 26.08 -20.27 17.17
N ARG A 478 25.54 -19.07 17.41
CA ARG A 478 24.08 -18.85 17.49
C ARG A 478 23.41 -19.14 16.16
N LEU A 479 23.96 -18.62 15.07
CA LEU A 479 23.47 -18.87 13.72
C LEU A 479 23.50 -20.36 13.37
N GLU A 480 24.54 -21.08 13.75
CA GLU A 480 24.63 -22.53 13.56
C GLU A 480 23.51 -23.28 14.30
N ALA A 481 23.24 -22.95 15.56
CA ALA A 481 22.13 -23.53 16.31
C ALA A 481 20.78 -23.26 15.62
N ASP A 482 20.61 -22.05 15.06
CA ASP A 482 19.40 -21.66 14.33
C ASP A 482 19.25 -22.43 13.02
N ALA A 483 20.35 -22.72 12.31
CA ALA A 483 20.33 -23.55 11.11
C ALA A 483 19.77 -24.95 11.42
N TYR A 484 20.20 -25.57 12.53
CA TYR A 484 19.69 -26.88 12.94
C TYR A 484 18.19 -26.82 13.29
N ARG A 485 17.74 -25.75 13.97
CA ARG A 485 16.32 -25.55 14.27
C ARG A 485 15.49 -25.42 12.99
N ALA A 486 15.94 -24.61 12.03
CA ALA A 486 15.29 -24.41 10.76
C ALA A 486 15.15 -25.73 9.96
N VAL A 487 16.20 -26.56 9.93
CA VAL A 487 16.15 -27.88 9.28
C VAL A 487 15.16 -28.82 10.00
N ALA A 488 15.13 -28.80 11.34
CA ALA A 488 14.18 -29.60 12.11
C ALA A 488 12.71 -29.18 11.86
N GLU A 489 12.44 -27.88 11.79
CA GLU A 489 11.12 -27.36 11.43
C GLU A 489 10.70 -27.75 10.02
N TYR A 490 11.62 -27.67 9.05
CA TYR A 490 11.40 -28.20 7.71
C TYR A 490 11.02 -29.68 7.75
N ARG A 491 11.78 -30.53 8.45
CA ARG A 491 11.51 -31.97 8.57
C ARG A 491 10.13 -32.27 9.16
N LYS A 492 9.68 -31.45 10.12
CA LYS A 492 8.33 -31.55 10.67
C LYS A 492 7.26 -31.21 9.63
N ALA A 493 7.39 -30.06 8.97
CA ALA A 493 6.42 -29.59 7.98
C ALA A 493 6.40 -30.45 6.70
N ALA A 494 7.52 -31.05 6.33
CA ALA A 494 7.67 -31.90 5.15
C ALA A 494 6.74 -33.13 5.18
N LYS A 495 6.39 -33.62 6.37
CA LYS A 495 5.51 -34.79 6.57
C LYS A 495 4.05 -34.50 6.23
N ASP A 496 3.64 -33.23 6.31
CA ASP A 496 2.25 -32.80 6.15
C ASP A 496 1.87 -32.50 4.69
N LEU A 497 2.83 -32.63 3.74
CA LEU A 497 2.64 -32.27 2.32
C LEU A 497 2.53 -33.47 1.38
#